data_AF-A0A453RWD2-F1
#
_entry.id   AF-A0A453RWD2-F1
#
_cell.length_a   1.000
_cell.length_b   1.000
_cell.length_c   1.000
_cell.angle_alpha   90.00
_cell.angle_beta   90.00
_cell.angle_gamma   90.00
#
_symmetry.space_group_name_H-M   'P 1'
#
loop_
_entity.id
_entity.type
_entity.pdbx_description
1 polymer ?
#
loop_
_entity_poly.entity_id
_entity_poly.type
_entity_poly.pdbx_seq_one_letter_code
_entity_poly.pdbx_strand_id
1 'polypeptide(L)'
;MLDAFKAGGDFHSRTAMNMYEHVRDAVHEKKVLLEWQPQPGQEKPPVPLLKDAFGAERRKAKMLNFSIAYGKTAQGLSRDWQVSVKEARDTLKLWYRDRKEVSAWQKRQKELAREKCEVYTLLGRSRRFPNMTHAPHGQKGHVDRAAINAPVQGSAADVAMCAMLEIERNARLKELGWRLLLQVHDEVILEGPTESAEAARAIVVECMSKPFYGTNILKVDLAVDGKCGKSWYDAK
;
A
#
# COMPACT_ATOMS: atom_id res chain seq x y z
N MET A 1 13.88 -2.91 -2.18
CA MET A 1 12.46 -2.53 -2.41
C MET A 1 12.27 -1.39 -3.39
N LEU A 2 13.01 -0.27 -3.31
CA LEU A 2 12.83 0.89 -4.19
C LEU A 2 12.96 0.55 -5.68
N ASP A 3 13.92 -0.29 -6.06
CA ASP A 3 14.10 -0.69 -7.47
C ASP A 3 12.89 -1.47 -7.99
N ALA A 4 12.23 -2.25 -7.13
CA ALA A 4 11.00 -2.96 -7.49
C ALA A 4 9.79 -2.02 -7.65
N PHE A 5 9.78 -0.87 -6.96
CA PHE A 5 8.77 0.17 -7.18
C PHE A 5 9.08 0.99 -8.44
N LYS A 6 10.35 1.35 -8.66
CA LYS A 6 10.80 2.11 -9.85
C LYS A 6 10.65 1.33 -11.15
N ALA A 7 10.91 0.02 -11.12
CA ALA A 7 10.66 -0.86 -12.26
C ALA A 7 9.17 -0.96 -12.63
N GLY A 8 8.28 -0.43 -11.78
CA GLY A 8 6.85 -0.61 -11.90
C GLY A 8 6.43 -2.06 -11.69
N GLY A 9 5.14 -2.31 -11.93
CA GLY A 9 4.66 -3.68 -12.07
C GLY A 9 3.98 -4.29 -10.85
N ASP A 10 3.49 -5.51 -11.05
CA ASP A 10 2.60 -6.16 -10.09
C ASP A 10 3.40 -6.77 -8.92
N PHE A 11 3.59 -5.96 -7.89
CA PHE A 11 4.30 -6.31 -6.66
C PHE A 11 3.76 -7.60 -6.00
N HIS A 12 2.45 -7.86 -6.13
CA HIS A 12 1.83 -9.08 -5.59
C HIS A 12 2.21 -10.31 -6.41
N SER A 13 2.28 -10.18 -7.73
CA SER A 13 2.69 -11.26 -8.62
C SER A 13 4.17 -11.62 -8.44
N ARG A 14 5.05 -10.64 -8.22
CA ARG A 14 6.46 -10.89 -7.86
C ARG A 14 6.59 -11.62 -6.51
N THR A 15 5.78 -11.23 -5.52
CA THR A 15 5.72 -11.95 -4.25
C THR A 15 5.24 -13.39 -4.46
N ALA A 16 4.24 -13.62 -5.31
CA ALA A 16 3.74 -14.96 -5.62
C ALA A 16 4.83 -15.85 -6.24
N MET A 17 5.65 -15.33 -7.16
CA MET A 17 6.79 -16.08 -7.72
C MET A 17 7.79 -16.51 -6.64
N ASN A 18 8.07 -15.68 -5.63
CA ASN A 18 8.97 -16.07 -4.56
C ASN A 18 8.33 -17.10 -3.59
N MET A 19 7.02 -17.04 -3.41
CA MET A 19 6.29 -17.95 -2.52
C MET A 19 6.09 -19.35 -3.13
N TYR A 20 5.99 -19.44 -4.46
CA TYR A 20 5.56 -20.65 -5.15
C TYR A 20 6.49 -20.98 -6.31
N GLU A 21 7.22 -22.09 -6.19
CA GLU A 21 8.15 -22.57 -7.20
C GLU A 21 7.48 -22.79 -8.56
N HIS A 22 6.31 -23.43 -8.59
CA HIS A 22 5.59 -23.67 -9.84
C HIS A 22 5.16 -22.38 -10.56
N VAL A 23 4.87 -21.31 -9.81
CA VAL A 23 4.54 -19.99 -10.39
C VAL A 23 5.79 -19.36 -11.00
N ARG A 24 6.92 -19.45 -10.30
CA ARG A 24 8.22 -18.98 -10.79
C ARG A 24 8.64 -19.70 -12.06
N ASP A 25 8.52 -21.02 -12.09
CA ASP A 25 8.90 -21.83 -13.24
C ASP A 25 8.03 -21.51 -14.46
N ALA A 26 6.71 -21.35 -14.26
CA ALA A 26 5.81 -20.94 -15.35
C ALA A 26 6.17 -19.59 -15.98
N VAL A 27 6.68 -18.64 -15.19
CA VAL A 27 7.18 -17.35 -15.71
C VAL A 27 8.51 -17.54 -16.45
N HIS A 28 9.46 -18.31 -15.90
CA HIS A 28 10.75 -18.55 -16.54
C HIS A 28 10.63 -19.30 -17.86
N GLU A 29 9.70 -20.25 -17.94
CA GLU A 29 9.35 -21.00 -19.15
C GLU A 29 8.49 -20.20 -20.13
N LYS A 30 8.18 -18.93 -19.83
CA LYS A 30 7.33 -18.02 -20.64
C LYS A 30 5.92 -18.57 -20.90
N LYS A 31 5.42 -19.47 -20.04
CA LYS A 31 4.04 -19.96 -20.08
C LYS A 31 3.04 -18.91 -19.60
N VAL A 32 3.50 -17.99 -18.75
CA VAL A 32 2.74 -16.82 -18.30
C VAL A 32 3.61 -15.57 -18.32
N LEU A 33 2.98 -14.41 -18.48
CA LEU A 33 3.64 -13.11 -18.39
C LEU A 33 3.42 -12.48 -17.02
N LEU A 34 4.48 -11.94 -16.42
CA LEU A 34 4.36 -11.18 -15.19
C LEU A 34 3.60 -9.86 -15.44
N GLU A 35 3.93 -9.20 -16.55
CA GLU A 35 3.40 -7.91 -16.98
C GLU A 35 3.28 -7.91 -18.51
N TRP A 36 2.30 -7.18 -19.01
CA TRP A 36 2.13 -6.94 -20.45
C TRP A 36 1.49 -5.58 -20.65
N GLN A 37 2.00 -4.85 -21.64
CA GLN A 37 1.42 -3.59 -22.11
C GLN A 37 0.97 -3.79 -23.56
N PRO A 38 -0.24 -3.32 -23.94
CA PRO A 38 -0.70 -3.40 -25.32
C PRO A 38 0.27 -2.68 -26.26
N GLN A 39 0.65 -3.36 -27.34
CA GLN A 39 1.40 -2.75 -28.44
C GLN A 39 0.46 -2.48 -29.62
N PRO A 40 0.77 -1.50 -30.49
CA PRO A 40 -0.02 -1.26 -31.70
C PRO A 40 -0.22 -2.56 -32.49
N GLY A 41 -1.49 -2.94 -32.73
CA GLY A 41 -1.84 -4.19 -33.43
C GLY A 41 -1.97 -5.44 -32.56
N GLN A 42 -1.78 -5.36 -31.24
CA GLN A 42 -2.03 -6.47 -30.32
C GLN A 42 -3.17 -6.15 -29.35
N GLU A 43 -4.31 -6.84 -29.51
CA GLU A 43 -5.47 -6.69 -28.62
C GLU A 43 -5.34 -7.49 -27.32
N LYS A 44 -4.54 -8.56 -27.31
CA LYS A 44 -4.40 -9.48 -26.17
C LYS A 44 -2.95 -9.93 -25.99
N PRO A 45 -2.53 -10.27 -24.76
CA PRO A 45 -1.20 -10.79 -24.50
C PRO A 45 -0.99 -12.15 -25.19
N PRO A 46 0.25 -12.48 -25.61
CA PRO A 46 0.55 -13.72 -26.33
C PRO A 46 0.43 -14.97 -25.46
N VAL A 47 0.52 -14.82 -24.14
CA VAL A 47 0.23 -15.85 -23.13
C VAL A 47 -0.50 -15.21 -21.95
N PRO A 48 -1.22 -15.98 -21.11
CA PRO A 48 -1.93 -15.44 -19.97
C PRO A 48 -1.02 -14.65 -19.03
N LEU A 49 -1.55 -13.62 -18.38
CA LEU A 49 -0.83 -12.95 -17.31
C LEU A 49 -0.85 -13.81 -16.04
N LEU A 50 0.19 -13.69 -15.21
CA LEU A 50 0.28 -14.41 -13.93
C LEU A 50 -0.95 -14.14 -13.06
N LYS A 51 -1.45 -12.89 -13.05
CA LYS A 51 -2.66 -12.53 -12.29
C LYS A 51 -3.91 -13.31 -12.72
N ASP A 52 -3.97 -13.75 -13.98
CA ASP A 52 -5.10 -14.46 -14.56
C ASP A 52 -4.92 -15.98 -14.39
N ALA A 53 -3.71 -16.50 -14.61
CA ALA A 53 -3.41 -17.94 -14.50
C ALA A 53 -3.21 -18.43 -13.05
N PHE A 54 -2.65 -17.60 -12.17
CA PHE A 54 -2.30 -17.93 -10.78
C PHE A 54 -2.98 -16.96 -9.80
N GLY A 55 -4.26 -16.68 -10.04
CA GLY A 55 -5.02 -15.71 -9.25
C GLY A 55 -5.12 -16.08 -7.76
N ALA A 56 -5.14 -17.36 -7.40
CA ALA A 56 -5.21 -17.81 -6.00
C ALA A 56 -3.92 -17.54 -5.23
N GLU A 57 -2.77 -17.90 -5.82
CA GLU A 57 -1.43 -17.63 -5.30
C GLU A 57 -1.19 -16.13 -5.19
N ARG A 58 -1.60 -15.37 -6.21
CA ARG A 58 -1.53 -13.91 -6.19
C ARG A 58 -2.37 -13.32 -5.06
N ARG A 59 -3.58 -13.85 -4.78
CA ARG A 59 -4.39 -13.41 -3.64
C ARG A 59 -3.69 -13.68 -2.31
N LYS A 60 -3.07 -14.85 -2.13
CA LYS A 60 -2.29 -15.18 -0.91
C LYS A 60 -1.07 -14.25 -0.77
N ALA A 61 -0.36 -13.98 -1.86
CA ALA A 61 0.75 -13.03 -1.89
C ALA A 61 0.33 -11.58 -1.60
N LYS A 62 -0.83 -11.16 -2.14
CA LYS A 62 -1.45 -9.86 -1.83
C LYS A 62 -1.75 -9.74 -0.35
N MET A 63 -2.42 -10.73 0.21
CA MET A 63 -2.72 -10.80 1.63
C MET A 63 -1.44 -10.75 2.47
N LEU A 64 -0.37 -11.46 2.07
CA LEU A 64 0.92 -11.41 2.75
C LEU A 64 1.48 -9.99 2.80
N ASN A 65 1.56 -9.33 1.64
CA ASN A 65 2.13 -7.99 1.51
C ASN A 65 1.38 -6.97 2.38
N PHE A 66 0.04 -7.02 2.40
CA PHE A 66 -0.76 -6.13 3.25
C PHE A 66 -0.63 -6.49 4.73
N SER A 67 -0.71 -7.76 5.09
CA SER A 67 -0.80 -8.15 6.50
C SER A 67 0.55 -8.17 7.25
N ILE A 68 1.67 -8.37 6.55
CA ILE A 68 3.00 -8.23 7.17
C ILE A 68 3.32 -6.78 7.49
N ALA A 69 2.93 -5.83 6.63
CA ALA A 69 3.08 -4.41 6.92
C ALA A 69 2.43 -4.05 8.27
N TYR A 70 1.40 -4.80 8.68
CA TYR A 70 0.68 -4.63 9.94
C TYR A 70 1.04 -5.63 11.06
N GLY A 71 2.19 -6.32 10.93
CA GLY A 71 2.72 -7.18 11.99
C GLY A 71 1.96 -8.49 12.22
N LYS A 72 1.29 -9.03 11.19
CA LYS A 72 0.58 -10.33 11.29
C LYS A 72 1.57 -11.49 11.51
N THR A 73 1.18 -12.44 12.36
CA THR A 73 2.01 -13.61 12.72
C THR A 73 1.72 -14.81 11.82
N ALA A 74 2.61 -15.81 11.81
CA ALA A 74 2.41 -17.07 11.09
C ALA A 74 1.11 -17.80 11.48
N GLN A 75 0.68 -17.72 12.74
CA GLN A 75 -0.63 -18.25 13.18
C GLN A 75 -1.81 -17.50 12.56
N GLY A 76 -1.69 -16.19 12.39
CA GLY A 76 -2.72 -15.41 11.69
C GLY A 76 -2.79 -15.80 10.21
N LEU A 77 -1.62 -15.92 9.56
CA LEU A 77 -1.54 -16.29 8.15
C LEU A 77 -2.02 -17.72 7.88
N SER A 78 -1.71 -18.67 8.77
CA SER A 78 -2.14 -20.07 8.62
C SER A 78 -3.66 -20.20 8.57
N ARG A 79 -4.38 -19.41 9.37
CA ARG A 79 -5.86 -19.36 9.36
C ARG A 79 -6.40 -18.79 8.07
N ASP A 80 -5.88 -17.64 7.63
CA ASP A 80 -6.35 -17.00 6.40
C ASP A 80 -6.07 -17.84 5.15
N TRP A 81 -4.92 -18.52 5.10
CA TRP A 81 -4.52 -19.35 3.96
C TRP A 81 -5.04 -20.78 4.02
N GLN A 82 -5.61 -21.18 5.16
CA GLN A 82 -6.03 -22.55 5.45
C GLN A 82 -4.89 -23.56 5.26
N VAL A 83 -3.70 -23.23 5.79
CA VAL A 83 -2.49 -24.07 5.71
C VAL A 83 -1.94 -24.37 7.10
N SER A 84 -0.96 -25.27 7.19
CA SER A 84 -0.29 -25.53 8.47
C SER A 84 0.48 -24.30 8.97
N VAL A 85 0.63 -24.17 10.29
CA VAL A 85 1.46 -23.09 10.89
C VAL A 85 2.91 -23.19 10.43
N LYS A 86 3.41 -24.41 10.17
CA LYS A 86 4.76 -24.65 9.64
C LYS A 86 4.91 -24.05 8.25
N GLU A 87 4.00 -24.38 7.34
CA GLU A 87 3.99 -23.85 5.97
C GLU A 87 3.90 -22.32 5.97
N ALA A 88 2.96 -21.74 6.72
CA ALA A 88 2.84 -20.29 6.82
C ALA A 88 4.13 -19.63 7.36
N ARG A 89 4.81 -20.28 8.32
CA ARG A 89 6.09 -19.81 8.87
C ARG A 89 7.21 -19.88 7.84
N ASP A 90 7.29 -20.95 7.07
CA ASP A 90 8.35 -21.14 6.07
C ASP A 90 8.17 -20.17 4.89
N THR A 91 6.94 -19.94 4.44
CA THR A 91 6.61 -18.89 3.46
C THR A 91 6.96 -17.49 3.98
N LEU A 92 6.68 -17.21 5.26
CA LEU A 92 7.05 -15.94 5.88
C LEU A 92 8.58 -15.74 5.93
N LYS A 93 9.35 -16.80 6.18
CA LYS A 93 10.82 -16.75 6.13
C LYS A 93 11.33 -16.42 4.73
N LEU A 94 10.77 -17.03 3.69
CA LEU A 94 11.13 -16.74 2.30
C LEU A 94 10.88 -15.26 1.97
N TRP A 95 9.73 -14.74 2.41
CA TRP A 95 9.41 -13.32 2.21
C TRP A 95 10.39 -12.38 2.92
N TYR A 96 10.70 -12.62 4.19
CA TYR A 96 11.66 -11.79 4.93
C TYR A 96 13.11 -11.93 4.44
N ARG A 97 13.48 -13.09 3.90
CA ARG A 97 14.79 -13.30 3.27
C ARG A 97 14.99 -12.35 2.08
N ASP A 98 13.93 -12.14 1.31
CA ASP A 98 13.91 -11.27 0.14
C ASP A 98 13.65 -9.79 0.48
N ARG A 99 13.15 -9.52 1.68
CA ARG A 99 12.75 -8.19 2.19
C ARG A 99 13.38 -7.88 3.55
N LYS A 100 14.70 -8.03 3.65
CA LYS A 100 15.47 -7.82 4.89
C LYS A 100 15.27 -6.42 5.45
N GLU A 101 15.07 -5.43 4.59
CA GLU A 101 14.80 -4.04 4.95
C GLU A 101 13.53 -3.88 5.80
N VAL A 102 12.48 -4.67 5.52
CA VAL A 102 11.23 -4.63 6.29
C VAL A 102 11.44 -5.23 7.66
N SER A 103 12.12 -6.38 7.74
CA SER A 103 12.43 -7.02 9.03
C SER A 103 13.26 -6.09 9.92
N ALA A 104 14.30 -5.47 9.35
CA ALA A 104 15.15 -4.52 10.05
C ALA A 104 14.36 -3.29 10.52
N TRP A 105 13.49 -2.74 9.68
CA TRP A 105 12.65 -1.60 10.07
C TRP A 105 11.65 -1.96 11.18
N GLN A 106 10.98 -3.12 11.09
CA GLN A 106 10.05 -3.60 12.14
C GLN A 106 10.77 -3.82 13.48
N LYS A 107 12.00 -4.34 13.45
CA LYS A 107 12.83 -4.49 14.65
C LYS A 107 13.11 -3.13 15.30
N ARG A 108 13.53 -2.14 14.51
CA ARG A 108 13.77 -0.77 15.00
C ARG A 108 12.54 -0.12 15.61
N GLN A 109 11.35 -0.31 15.02
CA GLN A 109 10.11 0.26 15.60
C GLN A 109 9.79 -0.35 16.97
N LYS A 110 10.00 -1.67 17.14
CA LYS A 110 9.81 -2.34 18.43
C LYS A 110 10.82 -1.87 19.48
N GLU A 111 12.08 -1.70 19.08
CA GLU A 111 13.13 -1.15 19.95
C GLU A 111 12.77 0.26 20.41
N LEU A 112 12.37 1.13 19.47
CA LEU A 112 11.94 2.50 19.77
C LEU A 112 10.76 2.54 20.77
N ALA A 113 9.76 1.68 20.56
CA ALA A 113 8.62 1.59 21.46
C ALA A 113 8.97 1.07 22.86
N ARG A 114 10.03 0.26 23.00
CA ARG A 114 10.48 -0.28 24.28
C ARG A 114 11.39 0.69 25.03
N GLU A 115 12.29 1.37 24.31
CA GLU A 115 13.29 2.27 24.88
C GLU A 115 12.72 3.67 25.13
N LYS A 116 11.98 4.21 24.18
CA LYS A 116 11.45 5.58 24.24
C LYS A 116 9.96 5.66 24.57
N CYS A 117 9.29 4.51 24.65
CA CYS A 117 7.85 4.44 24.88
C CYS A 117 7.03 5.21 23.82
N GLU A 118 7.57 5.42 22.61
CA GLU A 118 6.85 6.08 21.53
C GLU A 118 7.39 5.73 20.15
N VAL A 119 6.58 5.95 19.11
CA VAL A 119 6.97 5.87 17.69
C VAL A 119 6.37 7.04 16.94
N TYR A 120 6.89 7.37 15.76
CA TYR A 120 6.47 8.54 15.00
C TYR A 120 5.99 8.19 13.59
N THR A 121 5.06 8.99 13.09
CA THR A 121 4.67 9.01 11.67
C THR A 121 5.70 9.77 10.83
N LEU A 122 5.50 9.78 9.50
CA LEU A 122 6.31 10.50 8.52
C LEU A 122 6.49 11.98 8.88
N LEU A 123 5.41 12.65 9.31
CA LEU A 123 5.44 14.06 9.68
C LEU A 123 5.70 14.30 11.18
N GLY A 124 6.12 13.26 11.92
CA GLY A 124 6.57 13.40 13.30
C GLY A 124 5.46 13.30 14.36
N ARG A 125 4.22 12.96 14.00
CA ARG A 125 3.15 12.73 14.98
C ARG A 125 3.49 11.48 15.81
N SER A 126 3.53 11.65 17.14
CA SER A 126 3.90 10.57 18.06
C SER A 126 2.70 9.70 18.44
N ARG A 127 2.92 8.39 18.53
CA ARG A 127 2.09 7.46 19.30
C ARG A 127 2.88 7.00 20.51
N ARG A 128 2.38 7.32 21.71
CA ARG A 128 2.98 6.93 22.99
C ARG A 128 2.46 5.58 23.46
N PHE A 129 3.28 4.88 24.22
CA PHE A 129 3.03 3.58 24.84
C PHE A 129 3.33 3.63 26.33
N PRO A 130 2.69 2.79 27.15
CA PRO A 130 3.10 2.63 28.54
C PRO A 130 4.51 2.02 28.63
N ASN A 131 5.19 2.22 29.76
CA ASN A 131 6.47 1.58 30.02
C ASN A 131 6.31 0.05 30.01
N MET A 132 7.16 -0.63 29.23
CA MET A 132 7.05 -2.06 28.97
C MET A 132 7.97 -2.95 29.81
N THR A 133 8.77 -2.40 30.74
CA THR A 133 9.74 -3.17 31.54
C THR A 133 9.08 -4.37 32.24
N HIS A 134 7.97 -4.15 32.95
CA HIS A 134 7.24 -5.18 33.71
C HIS A 134 5.94 -5.64 33.05
N ALA A 135 5.70 -5.29 31.78
CA ALA A 135 4.47 -5.63 31.11
C ALA A 135 4.37 -7.15 30.79
N PRO A 136 3.19 -7.77 30.93
CA PRO A 136 2.95 -9.15 30.51
C PRO A 136 3.23 -9.38 29.02
N HIS A 137 3.56 -10.62 28.65
CA HIS A 137 3.88 -10.98 27.25
C HIS A 137 2.79 -10.59 26.24
N GLY A 138 1.51 -10.74 26.61
CA GLY A 138 0.39 -10.32 25.75
C GLY A 138 0.38 -8.83 25.46
N GLN A 139 0.66 -8.01 26.47
CA GLN A 139 0.74 -6.55 26.34
C GLN A 139 1.96 -6.14 25.51
N LYS A 140 3.12 -6.80 25.72
CA LYS A 140 4.32 -6.63 24.89
C LYS A 140 4.04 -6.91 23.42
N GLY A 141 3.36 -8.02 23.12
CA GLY A 141 2.96 -8.36 21.75
C GLY A 141 1.93 -7.40 21.13
N HIS A 142 1.08 -6.76 21.95
CA HIS A 142 0.17 -5.72 21.47
C HIS A 142 0.95 -4.43 21.11
N VAL A 143 1.84 -3.97 22.00
CA VAL A 143 2.67 -2.78 21.75
C VAL A 143 3.59 -2.98 20.57
N ASP A 144 4.25 -4.14 20.45
CA ASP A 144 5.11 -4.43 19.30
C ASP A 144 4.35 -4.32 17.96
N ARG A 145 3.09 -4.79 17.90
CA ARG A 145 2.25 -4.64 16.70
C ARG A 145 1.83 -3.19 16.48
N ALA A 146 1.41 -2.51 17.54
CA ALA A 146 1.00 -1.11 17.45
C ALA A 146 2.16 -0.19 17.03
N ALA A 147 3.39 -0.48 17.48
CA ALA A 147 4.62 0.22 17.14
C ALA A 147 4.98 0.06 15.65
N ILE A 148 4.66 -1.08 15.06
CA ILE A 148 4.80 -1.29 13.60
C ILE A 148 3.68 -0.56 12.85
N ASN A 149 2.43 -0.68 13.31
CA ASN A 149 1.27 -0.24 12.53
C ASN A 149 1.11 1.28 12.54
N ALA A 150 1.39 1.93 13.67
CA ALA A 150 1.13 3.35 13.84
C ALA A 150 1.96 4.24 12.89
N PRO A 151 3.27 4.01 12.69
CA PRO A 151 4.02 4.74 11.68
C PRO A 151 3.44 4.54 10.28
N VAL A 152 3.03 3.34 9.89
CA VAL A 152 2.52 3.07 8.53
C VAL A 152 1.17 3.76 8.31
N GLN A 153 0.18 3.46 9.14
CA GLN A 153 -1.18 4.02 9.00
C GLN A 153 -1.20 5.52 9.27
N GLY A 154 -0.45 5.95 10.29
CA GLY A 154 -0.35 7.35 10.63
C GLY A 154 0.31 8.17 9.52
N SER A 155 1.37 7.66 8.88
CA SER A 155 1.99 8.33 7.72
C SER A 155 1.06 8.38 6.51
N ALA A 156 0.28 7.34 6.26
CA ALA A 156 -0.73 7.37 5.19
C ALA A 156 -1.80 8.43 5.47
N ALA A 157 -2.26 8.55 6.72
CA ALA A 157 -3.17 9.60 7.14
C ALA A 157 -2.53 11.00 7.02
N ASP A 158 -1.25 11.14 7.34
CA ASP A 158 -0.52 12.41 7.18
C ASP A 158 -0.48 12.84 5.70
N VAL A 159 -0.15 11.91 4.79
CA VAL A 159 -0.15 12.14 3.34
C VAL A 159 -1.55 12.55 2.85
N ALA A 160 -2.59 11.81 3.24
CA ALA A 160 -3.97 12.08 2.85
C ALA A 160 -4.45 13.45 3.36
N MET A 161 -4.15 13.81 4.61
CA MET A 161 -4.49 15.13 5.14
C MET A 161 -3.77 16.26 4.40
N CYS A 162 -2.48 16.09 4.08
CA CYS A 162 -1.74 17.04 3.27
C CYS A 162 -2.38 17.21 1.87
N ALA A 163 -2.75 16.12 1.20
CA ALA A 163 -3.45 16.18 -0.08
C ALA A 163 -4.78 16.94 0.02
N MET A 164 -5.58 16.68 1.06
CA MET A 164 -6.84 17.38 1.31
C MET A 164 -6.62 18.89 1.53
N LEU A 165 -5.55 19.28 2.23
CA LEU A 165 -5.21 20.69 2.42
C LEU A 165 -4.78 21.36 1.12
N GLU A 166 -4.02 20.69 0.25
CA GLU A 166 -3.67 21.20 -1.08
C GLU A 166 -4.92 21.40 -1.94
N ILE A 167 -5.85 20.44 -1.94
CA ILE A 167 -7.15 20.53 -2.63
C ILE A 167 -7.94 21.72 -2.10
N GLU A 168 -8.10 21.82 -0.78
CA GLU A 168 -8.91 22.86 -0.14
C GLU A 168 -8.31 24.27 -0.35
N ARG A 169 -6.99 24.39 -0.44
CA ARG A 169 -6.33 25.68 -0.68
C ARG A 169 -6.30 26.08 -2.16
N ASN A 170 -6.65 25.18 -3.07
CA ASN A 170 -6.57 25.43 -4.50
C ASN A 170 -7.63 26.45 -4.95
N ALA A 171 -7.19 27.67 -5.28
CA ALA A 171 -8.09 28.74 -5.71
C ALA A 171 -8.84 28.40 -7.01
N ARG A 172 -8.19 27.68 -7.94
CA ARG A 172 -8.80 27.32 -9.21
C ARG A 172 -9.96 26.34 -9.04
N LEU A 173 -9.85 25.35 -8.13
CA LEU A 173 -10.98 24.47 -7.82
C LEU A 173 -12.19 25.26 -7.30
N LYS A 174 -11.94 26.26 -6.43
CA LYS A 174 -12.99 27.12 -5.87
C LYS A 174 -13.64 27.99 -6.94
N GLU A 175 -12.86 28.60 -7.84
CA GLU A 175 -13.36 29.35 -8.99
C GLU A 175 -14.23 28.49 -9.92
N LEU A 176 -13.83 27.24 -10.13
CA LEU A 176 -14.57 26.28 -10.95
C LEU A 176 -15.84 25.75 -10.25
N GLY A 177 -16.09 26.11 -8.98
CA GLY A 177 -17.26 25.68 -8.20
C GLY A 177 -17.13 24.27 -7.61
N TRP A 178 -15.91 23.74 -7.47
CA TRP A 178 -15.67 22.41 -6.91
C TRP A 178 -15.39 22.47 -5.42
N ARG A 179 -15.97 21.52 -4.67
CA ARG A 179 -15.79 21.38 -3.22
C ARG A 179 -15.43 19.94 -2.84
N LEU A 180 -14.57 19.78 -1.84
CA LEU A 180 -14.31 18.49 -1.21
C LEU A 180 -15.50 18.10 -0.33
N LEU A 181 -16.13 16.97 -0.63
CA LEU A 181 -17.29 16.45 0.10
C LEU A 181 -16.88 15.46 1.19
N LEU A 182 -16.09 14.45 0.81
CA LEU A 182 -15.83 13.28 1.64
C LEU A 182 -14.41 12.77 1.40
N GLN A 183 -13.87 12.14 2.43
CA GLN A 183 -12.66 11.33 2.34
C GLN A 183 -12.96 9.93 2.87
N VAL A 184 -12.56 8.91 2.12
CA VAL A 184 -12.77 7.50 2.45
C VAL A 184 -11.43 6.78 2.23
N HIS A 185 -10.71 6.53 3.32
CA HIS A 185 -9.37 5.95 3.28
C HIS A 185 -8.37 6.76 2.43
N ASP A 186 -8.01 6.27 1.25
CA ASP A 186 -7.11 6.91 0.28
C ASP A 186 -7.86 7.67 -0.83
N GLU A 187 -9.20 7.64 -0.79
CA GLU A 187 -10.08 8.27 -1.78
C GLU A 187 -10.62 9.61 -1.27
N VAL A 188 -10.66 10.62 -2.16
CA VAL A 188 -11.34 11.90 -1.92
C VAL A 188 -12.45 12.09 -2.95
N ILE A 189 -13.60 12.58 -2.50
CA ILE A 189 -14.78 12.79 -3.33
C ILE A 189 -15.05 14.28 -3.38
N LEU A 190 -15.08 14.84 -4.59
CA LEU A 190 -15.42 16.22 -4.83
C LEU A 190 -16.72 16.31 -5.64
N GLU A 191 -17.40 17.44 -5.51
CA GLU A 191 -18.60 17.78 -6.28
C GLU A 191 -18.46 19.18 -6.87
N GLY A 192 -18.91 19.34 -8.11
CA GLY A 192 -18.90 20.60 -8.82
C GLY A 192 -19.57 20.51 -10.20
N PRO A 193 -19.52 21.59 -11.00
CA PRO A 193 -20.16 21.66 -12.32
C PRO A 193 -19.57 20.65 -13.31
N THR A 194 -20.43 19.97 -14.08
CA THR A 194 -20.00 18.97 -15.08
C THR A 194 -19.09 19.59 -16.15
N GLU A 195 -19.35 20.85 -16.52
CA GLU A 195 -18.60 21.61 -17.53
C GLU A 195 -17.09 21.67 -17.24
N SER A 196 -16.72 21.67 -15.95
CA SER A 196 -15.35 21.85 -15.47
C SER A 196 -14.74 20.57 -14.89
N ALA A 197 -15.39 19.41 -15.06
CA ALA A 197 -15.00 18.16 -14.43
C ALA A 197 -13.58 17.69 -14.77
N GLU A 198 -13.21 17.66 -16.04
CA GLU A 198 -11.86 17.23 -16.44
C GLU A 198 -10.77 18.19 -15.94
N ALA A 199 -11.06 19.51 -15.93
CA ALA A 199 -10.14 20.51 -15.40
C ALA A 199 -9.95 20.33 -13.88
N ALA A 200 -11.04 20.14 -13.14
CA ALA A 200 -10.98 19.89 -11.70
C ALA A 200 -10.27 18.57 -11.38
N ARG A 201 -10.57 17.50 -12.13
CA ARG A 201 -9.91 16.20 -12.02
C ARG A 201 -8.40 16.30 -12.16
N ALA A 202 -7.91 17.00 -13.19
CA ALA A 202 -6.48 17.19 -13.41
C ALA A 202 -5.81 17.89 -12.22
N ILE A 203 -6.46 18.93 -11.67
CA ILE A 203 -5.97 19.66 -10.50
C ILE A 203 -5.93 18.77 -9.25
N VAL A 204 -7.00 18.00 -8.99
CA VAL A 204 -7.09 17.09 -7.84
C VAL A 204 -6.01 16.01 -7.92
N VAL A 205 -5.83 15.41 -9.11
CA VAL A 205 -4.76 14.43 -9.36
C VAL A 205 -3.39 15.04 -9.05
N GLU A 206 -3.13 16.27 -9.49
CA GLU A 206 -1.89 16.97 -9.18
C GLU A 206 -1.72 17.18 -7.66
N CYS A 207 -2.73 17.74 -6.98
CA CYS A 207 -2.71 17.97 -5.53
C CYS A 207 -2.43 16.68 -4.74
N MET A 208 -3.05 15.56 -5.12
CA MET A 208 -2.83 14.28 -4.47
C MET A 208 -1.47 13.66 -4.78
N SER A 209 -0.94 13.87 -5.99
CA SER A 209 0.38 13.37 -6.38
C SER A 209 1.53 14.16 -5.73
N LYS A 210 1.27 15.42 -5.37
CA LYS A 210 2.23 16.36 -4.77
C LYS A 210 1.66 17.02 -3.50
N PRO A 211 1.34 16.23 -2.46
CA PRO A 211 0.54 16.69 -1.34
C PRO A 211 1.29 17.64 -0.39
N PHE A 212 2.61 17.79 -0.53
CA PHE A 212 3.41 18.61 0.38
C PHE A 212 3.75 19.94 -0.28
N TYR A 213 2.83 20.91 -0.26
CA TYR A 213 3.03 22.24 -0.84
C TYR A 213 3.41 22.18 -2.32
N GLY A 214 2.69 21.38 -3.11
CA GLY A 214 3.00 21.16 -4.52
C GLY A 214 4.26 20.33 -4.77
N THR A 215 4.75 19.58 -3.78
CA THR A 215 5.89 18.66 -3.94
C THR A 215 5.59 17.24 -3.41
N ASN A 216 6.38 16.28 -3.86
CA ASN A 216 6.43 14.94 -3.29
C ASN A 216 7.77 14.72 -2.57
N ILE A 217 7.75 14.61 -1.25
CA ILE A 217 8.95 14.39 -0.43
C ILE A 217 9.32 12.90 -0.28
N LEU A 218 8.50 12.01 -0.83
CA LEU A 218 8.70 10.56 -0.73
C LEU A 218 9.76 10.09 -1.74
N LYS A 219 10.32 8.90 -1.49
CA LYS A 219 11.28 8.26 -2.40
C LYS A 219 10.63 7.59 -3.60
N VAL A 220 9.31 7.57 -3.66
CA VAL A 220 8.48 6.96 -4.69
C VAL A 220 7.36 7.93 -5.05
N ASP A 221 6.92 7.89 -6.30
CA ASP A 221 5.82 8.72 -6.77
C ASP A 221 4.48 8.21 -6.22
N LEU A 222 3.59 9.17 -5.93
CA LEU A 222 2.21 8.88 -5.57
C LEU A 222 1.38 8.81 -6.85
N ALA A 223 1.14 7.60 -7.33
CA ALA A 223 0.24 7.36 -8.45
C ALA A 223 -1.20 7.62 -8.00
N VAL A 224 -1.92 8.48 -8.72
CA VAL A 224 -3.30 8.87 -8.41
C VAL A 224 -4.16 8.64 -9.64
N ASP A 225 -5.21 7.85 -9.46
CA ASP A 225 -6.27 7.67 -10.45
C ASP A 225 -7.44 8.60 -10.10
N GLY A 226 -7.98 9.27 -11.11
CA GLY A 226 -9.17 10.10 -10.99
C GLY A 226 -10.21 9.71 -12.02
N LYS A 227 -11.48 9.74 -11.64
CA LYS A 227 -12.64 9.49 -12.50
C LYS A 227 -13.74 10.52 -12.20
N CYS A 228 -14.58 10.80 -13.19
CA CYS A 228 -15.73 11.70 -13.05
C CYS A 228 -17.01 10.91 -13.36
N GLY A 229 -18.09 11.21 -12.63
CA GLY A 229 -19.38 10.53 -12.80
C GLY A 229 -20.51 11.35 -12.18
N LYS A 230 -21.76 11.02 -12.54
CA LYS A 230 -22.95 11.66 -11.95
C LYS A 230 -23.34 11.05 -10.60
N SER A 231 -22.78 9.90 -10.27
CA SER A 231 -22.87 9.26 -8.97
C SER A 231 -21.50 8.75 -8.54
N TRP A 232 -21.32 8.52 -7.25
CA TRP A 232 -20.10 7.91 -6.74
C TRP A 232 -19.86 6.51 -7.33
N TYR A 233 -20.94 5.75 -7.60
CA TYR A 233 -20.84 4.44 -8.23
C TYR A 233 -20.25 4.52 -9.64
N ASP A 234 -20.66 5.51 -10.44
CA ASP A 234 -20.17 5.70 -11.80
C ASP A 234 -18.70 6.17 -11.84
N ALA A 235 -18.24 6.79 -10.76
CA ALA A 235 -16.88 7.30 -10.60
C ALA A 235 -15.91 6.27 -9.98
N LYS A 236 -16.34 5.05 -9.66
CA LYS A 236 -15.48 4.00 -9.10
C LYS A 236 -14.64 3.28 -10.15
#